data_AF-A0A1J5LBT3-F1
#
_entry.id   AF-A0A1J5LBT3-F1
#
_cell.length_a   1.000
_cell.length_b   1.000
_cell.length_c   1.000
_cell.angle_alpha   90.00
_cell.angle_beta   90.00
_cell.angle_gamma   90.00
#
_symmetry.space_group_name_H-M   'P 1'
#
loop_
_entity.id
_entity.type
_entity.pdbx_description
1 polymer ?
#
loop_
_entity_poly.entity_id
_entity_poly.type
_entity_poly.pdbx_seq_one_letter_code
_entity_poly.pdbx_strand_id
1 'polypeptide(L)'
;MTDDDKQARIQVARDSFSGRGLTDTQFAEAWALSGIIHGEINRSGSFHEKLTDYAHAFARNERFDAMRSEAILRDIYKGRYGETMNQTREALLTQEEQLPQTAQARILVHAESIAPMIQEGPTRPFYQAYDAAAVSLSGEIGIAQTSAKALMKDAFQRKYGRDLYEAGKEVEQAYHKPVRDAGNAPRKVEQLPSRSRN
;
A
#
# COMPACT_ATOMS: atom_id res chain seq x y z
N MET A 1 14.01 -11.56 1.72
CA MET A 1 13.94 -12.55 2.80
C MET A 1 14.00 -13.91 2.14
N THR A 2 14.99 -14.73 2.49
CA THR A 2 15.07 -16.11 1.99
C THR A 2 13.99 -16.98 2.64
N ASP A 3 13.73 -18.18 2.10
CA ASP A 3 12.79 -19.11 2.73
C ASP A 3 13.28 -19.55 4.12
N ASP A 4 14.60 -19.68 4.31
CA ASP A 4 15.21 -20.00 5.59
C ASP A 4 15.00 -18.88 6.62
N ASP A 5 15.19 -17.62 6.23
CA ASP A 5 14.90 -16.47 7.08
C ASP A 5 13.41 -16.43 7.49
N LYS A 6 12.52 -16.75 6.54
CA LYS A 6 11.08 -16.79 6.80
C LYS A 6 10.73 -17.86 7.82
N GLN A 7 11.28 -19.07 7.68
CA GLN A 7 11.05 -20.15 8.64
C GLN A 7 11.62 -19.81 10.02
N ALA A 8 12.80 -19.20 10.08
CA ALA A 8 13.37 -18.72 11.34
C ALA A 8 12.45 -17.69 12.03
N ARG A 9 11.88 -16.73 11.28
CA ARG A 9 10.93 -15.75 11.83
C ARG A 9 9.61 -16.37 12.28
N ILE A 10 9.11 -17.36 11.56
CA ILE A 10 7.93 -18.14 11.97
C ILE A 10 8.21 -18.82 13.30
N GLN A 11 9.37 -19.47 13.45
CA GLN A 11 9.74 -20.17 14.68
C GLN A 11 9.89 -19.19 15.86
N VAL A 12 10.56 -18.05 15.66
CA VAL A 12 10.68 -17.00 16.68
C VAL A 12 9.31 -16.50 17.15
N ALA A 13 8.38 -16.26 16.23
CA ALA A 13 7.02 -15.86 16.59
C ALA A 13 6.24 -16.99 17.26
N ARG A 14 6.45 -18.25 16.87
CA ARG A 14 5.78 -19.41 17.49
C ARG A 14 6.27 -19.64 18.91
N ASP A 15 7.55 -19.39 19.16
CA ASP A 15 8.19 -19.53 20.46
C ASP A 15 7.99 -18.32 21.37
N SER A 16 7.29 -17.27 20.91
CA SER A 16 6.98 -16.08 21.70
C SER A 16 6.00 -16.38 22.83
N PHE A 17 5.83 -15.43 23.77
CA PHE A 17 4.96 -15.60 24.93
C PHE A 17 3.51 -15.89 24.50
N SER A 18 2.99 -15.11 23.56
CA SER A 18 1.67 -15.35 22.99
C SER A 18 1.66 -16.55 22.05
N GLY A 19 2.69 -16.71 21.20
CA GLY A 19 2.76 -17.74 20.17
C GLY A 19 2.61 -19.17 20.70
N ARG A 20 3.23 -19.49 21.84
CA ARG A 20 3.15 -20.83 22.46
C ARG A 20 1.74 -21.21 22.93
N GLY A 21 0.92 -20.21 23.25
CA GLY A 21 -0.43 -20.40 23.76
C GLY A 21 -1.50 -20.55 22.67
N LEU A 22 -1.14 -20.37 21.40
CA LEU A 22 -2.08 -20.41 20.28
C LEU A 22 -2.15 -21.81 19.65
N THR A 23 -3.33 -22.19 19.18
CA THR A 23 -3.47 -23.29 18.21
C THR A 23 -2.78 -22.92 16.89
N ASP A 24 -2.50 -23.90 16.04
CA ASP A 24 -1.88 -23.62 14.74
C ASP A 24 -2.75 -22.69 13.87
N THR A 25 -4.07 -22.84 13.92
CA THR A 25 -5.01 -21.98 13.19
C THR A 25 -4.98 -20.54 13.71
N GLN A 26 -5.06 -20.36 15.03
CA GLN A 26 -4.97 -19.03 15.65
C GLN A 26 -3.64 -18.34 15.35
N PHE A 27 -2.53 -19.11 15.37
CA PHE A 27 -1.22 -18.60 15.03
C PHE A 27 -1.13 -18.19 13.56
N ALA A 28 -1.61 -19.02 12.64
CA ALA A 28 -1.62 -18.72 11.21
C ALA A 28 -2.43 -17.45 10.90
N GLU A 29 -3.56 -17.27 11.57
CA GLU A 29 -4.38 -16.06 11.45
C GLU A 29 -3.65 -14.83 12.01
N ALA A 30 -3.14 -14.89 13.24
CA ALA A 30 -2.36 -13.81 13.84
C ALA A 30 -1.13 -13.44 12.98
N TRP A 31 -0.48 -14.45 12.40
CA TRP A 31 0.61 -14.26 11.45
C TRP A 31 0.13 -13.49 10.21
N ALA A 32 -0.96 -13.90 9.57
CA ALA A 32 -1.52 -13.18 8.42
C ALA A 32 -1.88 -11.73 8.76
N LEU A 33 -2.57 -11.51 9.89
CA LEU A 33 -2.98 -10.18 10.37
C LEU A 33 -1.77 -9.27 10.64
N SER A 34 -0.70 -9.78 11.25
CA SER A 34 0.54 -9.01 11.44
C SER A 34 1.16 -8.56 10.11
N GLY A 35 0.97 -9.34 9.04
CA GLY A 35 1.34 -8.98 7.67
C GLY A 35 0.58 -7.77 7.16
N ILE A 36 -0.74 -7.77 7.34
CA ILE A 36 -1.60 -6.66 6.94
C ILE A 36 -1.27 -5.39 7.73
N ILE A 37 -1.06 -5.52 9.04
CA ILE A 37 -0.70 -4.39 9.90
C ILE A 37 0.65 -3.78 9.49
N HIS A 38 1.64 -4.62 9.17
CA HIS A 38 2.93 -4.12 8.66
C HIS A 38 2.77 -3.38 7.32
N GLY A 39 1.94 -3.92 6.42
CA GLY A 39 1.57 -3.23 5.19
C GLY A 39 0.93 -1.87 5.45
N GLU A 40 0.05 -1.77 6.44
CA GLU A 40 -0.55 -0.50 6.84
C GLU A 40 0.49 0.50 7.36
N ILE A 41 1.42 0.07 8.22
CA ILE A 41 2.47 0.95 8.75
C ILE A 41 3.30 1.54 7.61
N ASN A 42 3.73 0.70 6.66
CA ASN A 42 4.48 1.17 5.49
C ASN A 42 3.62 2.05 4.55
N ARG A 43 2.31 1.84 4.52
CA ARG A 43 1.39 2.61 3.67
C ARG A 43 1.09 3.99 4.25
N SER A 44 0.71 4.08 5.52
CA SER A 44 0.16 5.28 6.14
C SER A 44 1.02 5.88 7.26
N GLY A 45 2.02 5.16 7.77
CA GLY A 45 2.76 5.56 8.96
C GLY A 45 1.97 5.39 10.27
N SER A 46 0.87 4.64 10.25
CA SER A 46 0.04 4.36 11.42
C SER A 46 -0.38 2.90 11.46
N PHE A 47 -0.77 2.41 12.63
CA PHE A 47 -1.34 1.07 12.80
C PHE A 47 -2.52 1.00 13.77
N HIS A 48 -2.78 2.06 14.55
CA HIS A 48 -3.71 1.99 15.68
C HIS A 48 -5.12 1.53 15.28
N GLU A 49 -5.70 2.14 14.25
CA GLU A 49 -7.03 1.77 13.76
C GLU A 49 -7.06 0.33 13.25
N LYS A 50 -6.10 -0.06 12.39
CA LYS A 50 -6.03 -1.42 11.85
C LYS A 50 -5.78 -2.46 12.93
N LEU A 51 -4.94 -2.17 13.90
CA LEU A 51 -4.68 -3.05 15.02
C LEU A 51 -5.95 -3.27 15.85
N THR A 52 -6.67 -2.19 16.18
CA THR A 52 -7.95 -2.27 16.89
C THR A 52 -8.98 -3.09 16.12
N ASP A 53 -9.18 -2.79 14.84
CA ASP A 53 -10.13 -3.50 13.97
C ASP A 53 -9.82 -5.00 13.91
N TYR A 54 -8.56 -5.35 13.67
CA TYR A 54 -8.15 -6.74 13.58
C TYR A 54 -8.10 -7.45 14.92
N ALA A 55 -7.81 -6.76 16.02
CA ALA A 55 -7.91 -7.34 17.36
C ALA A 55 -9.36 -7.71 17.70
N HIS A 56 -10.32 -6.85 17.36
CA HIS A 56 -11.74 -7.16 17.50
C HIS A 56 -12.20 -8.30 16.58
N ALA A 57 -11.74 -8.33 15.33
CA ALA A 57 -12.07 -9.40 14.40
C ALA A 57 -11.51 -10.74 14.88
N PHE A 58 -10.24 -10.77 15.30
CA PHE A 58 -9.54 -11.96 15.81
C PHE A 58 -10.18 -12.49 17.09
N ALA A 59 -10.65 -11.61 17.99
CA ALA A 59 -11.34 -12.03 19.22
C ALA A 59 -12.74 -12.65 18.96
N ARG A 60 -13.40 -12.35 17.84
CA ARG A 60 -14.85 -12.58 17.65
C ARG A 60 -15.27 -14.04 17.79
N ASN A 61 -14.41 -14.97 17.38
CA ASN A 61 -14.68 -16.40 17.42
C ASN A 61 -13.79 -17.14 18.43
N GLU A 62 -13.10 -16.39 19.28
CA GLU A 62 -12.05 -16.93 20.14
C GLU A 62 -12.42 -16.79 21.62
N ARG A 63 -11.76 -17.57 22.47
CA ARG A 63 -11.99 -17.55 23.93
C ARG A 63 -11.29 -16.39 24.65
N PHE A 64 -10.74 -15.43 23.92
CA PHE A 64 -10.02 -14.28 24.46
C PHE A 64 -10.64 -12.96 23.99
N ASP A 65 -10.50 -11.91 24.79
CA ASP A 65 -11.03 -10.58 24.50
C ASP A 65 -10.14 -9.78 23.53
N ALA A 66 -10.63 -8.62 23.09
CA ALA A 66 -9.93 -7.76 22.16
C ALA A 66 -8.59 -7.23 22.71
N MET A 67 -8.47 -6.98 24.02
CA MET A 67 -7.22 -6.53 24.63
C MET A 67 -6.15 -7.61 24.54
N ARG A 68 -6.54 -8.86 24.82
CA ARG A 68 -5.65 -10.02 24.68
C ARG A 68 -5.31 -10.29 23.21
N SER A 69 -6.26 -10.14 22.29
CA SER A 69 -5.99 -10.20 20.85
C SER A 69 -4.95 -9.17 20.41
N GLU A 70 -5.08 -7.92 20.87
CA GLU A 70 -4.11 -6.88 20.55
C GLU A 70 -2.70 -7.25 21.04
N ALA A 71 -2.58 -7.71 22.29
CA ALA A 71 -1.31 -8.16 22.84
C ALA A 71 -0.69 -9.31 22.03
N ILE A 72 -1.51 -10.28 21.61
CA ILE A 72 -1.08 -11.38 20.74
C ILE A 72 -0.57 -10.83 19.40
N LEU A 73 -1.32 -9.97 18.73
CA LEU A 73 -0.93 -9.43 17.43
C LEU A 73 0.37 -8.62 17.51
N ARG A 74 0.59 -7.87 18.59
CA ARG A 74 1.83 -7.13 18.85
C ARG A 74 3.02 -8.07 19.06
N ASP A 75 2.85 -9.14 19.83
CA ASP A 75 3.92 -10.11 20.12
C ASP A 75 4.30 -10.90 18.85
N ILE A 76 3.31 -11.38 18.09
CA ILE A 76 3.53 -12.06 16.81
C ILE A 76 4.19 -11.14 15.79
N TYR A 77 3.78 -9.87 15.72
CA TYR A 77 4.44 -8.87 14.88
C TYR A 77 5.92 -8.73 15.24
N LYS A 78 6.23 -8.60 16.53
CA LYS A 78 7.61 -8.47 17.01
C LYS A 78 8.45 -9.69 16.65
N GLY A 79 7.90 -10.90 16.80
CA GLY A 79 8.59 -12.12 16.37
C GLY A 79 8.85 -12.14 14.87
N ARG A 80 7.84 -11.74 14.07
CA ARG A 80 7.90 -11.73 12.60
C ARG A 80 8.90 -10.73 12.03
N TYR A 81 8.95 -9.50 12.55
CA TYR A 81 9.75 -8.41 11.99
C TYR A 81 11.00 -8.09 12.81
N GLY A 82 11.12 -8.60 14.04
CA GLY A 82 12.23 -8.31 14.95
C GLY A 82 12.12 -6.98 15.69
N GLU A 83 11.10 -6.19 15.39
CA GLU A 83 10.83 -4.88 15.95
C GLU A 83 9.34 -4.73 16.30
N THR A 84 9.03 -3.81 17.20
CA THR A 84 7.65 -3.48 17.53
C THR A 84 7.02 -2.58 16.46
N MET A 85 5.69 -2.59 16.35
CA MET A 85 4.95 -1.71 15.44
C MET A 85 5.31 -0.22 15.61
N ASN A 86 5.57 0.21 16.85
CA ASN A 86 6.01 1.59 17.15
C ASN A 86 7.41 1.85 16.59
N GLN A 87 8.34 0.91 16.76
CA GLN A 87 9.70 1.04 16.23
C GLN A 87 9.69 1.14 14.71
N THR A 88 8.90 0.31 14.02
CA THR A 88 8.74 0.42 12.56
C THR A 88 8.20 1.79 12.16
N ARG A 89 7.16 2.28 12.85
CA ARG A 89 6.60 3.61 12.61
C ARG A 89 7.63 4.72 12.82
N GLU A 90 8.36 4.67 13.93
CA GLU A 90 9.39 5.65 14.28
C GLU A 90 10.55 5.65 13.29
N ALA A 91 10.94 4.48 12.79
CA ALA A 91 11.96 4.35 11.75
C ALA A 91 11.53 5.07 10.46
N LEU A 92 10.28 4.89 10.01
CA LEU A 92 9.75 5.59 8.83
C LEU A 92 9.75 7.11 9.01
N LEU A 93 9.35 7.60 10.19
CA LEU A 93 9.34 9.03 10.50
C LEU A 93 10.75 9.61 10.56
N THR A 94 11.66 8.91 11.23
CA THR A 94 13.06 9.33 11.34
C THR A 94 13.71 9.39 9.96
N GLN A 95 13.44 8.42 9.11
CA GLN A 95 13.94 8.38 7.74
C GLN A 95 13.39 9.54 6.90
N GLU A 96 12.11 9.90 7.08
CA GLU A 96 11.50 11.06 6.42
C GLU A 96 12.15 12.39 6.85
N GLU A 97 12.43 12.56 8.14
CA GLU A 97 13.09 13.75 8.69
C GLU A 97 14.56 13.86 8.24
N GLN A 98 15.21 12.73 7.98
CA GLN A 98 16.62 12.65 7.62
C GLN A 98 16.87 12.48 6.12
N LEU A 99 15.88 12.77 5.27
CA LEU A 99 16.03 12.62 3.83
C LEU A 99 17.21 13.47 3.30
N PRO A 100 18.19 12.85 2.60
CA PRO A 100 19.30 13.60 2.05
C PRO A 100 18.83 14.53 0.94
N GLN A 101 19.57 15.62 0.68
CA GLN A 101 19.24 16.54 -0.43
C GLN A 101 19.18 15.82 -1.79
N THR A 102 19.95 14.74 -1.96
CA THR A 102 19.95 13.88 -3.15
C THR A 102 18.61 13.15 -3.36
N ALA A 103 17.78 12.99 -2.32
CA ALA A 103 16.46 12.38 -2.43
C ALA A 103 15.51 13.21 -3.31
N GLN A 104 15.68 14.54 -3.37
CA GLN A 104 14.81 15.41 -4.18
C GLN A 104 14.84 15.05 -5.67
N ALA A 105 16.01 14.72 -6.21
CA ALA A 105 16.13 14.28 -7.59
C ALA A 105 15.40 12.94 -7.82
N ARG A 106 15.50 12.00 -6.88
CA ARG A 106 14.80 10.71 -6.96
C ARG A 106 13.29 10.88 -6.87
N ILE A 107 12.81 11.68 -5.92
CA ILE A 107 11.38 11.99 -5.74
C ILE A 107 10.79 12.54 -7.04
N LEU A 108 11.49 13.49 -7.68
CA LEU A 108 11.05 14.09 -8.94
C LEU A 108 11.02 13.05 -10.07
N VAL A 109 12.03 12.18 -10.20
CA VAL A 109 12.04 11.09 -11.20
C VAL A 109 10.82 10.19 -11.06
N HIS A 110 10.45 9.81 -9.83
CA HIS A 110 9.24 9.01 -9.60
C HIS A 110 7.95 9.78 -9.94
N ALA A 111 7.88 11.08 -9.63
CA ALA A 111 6.74 11.91 -10.02
C ALA A 111 6.60 12.01 -11.56
N GLU A 112 7.71 12.20 -12.27
CA GLU A 112 7.76 12.28 -13.73
C GLU A 112 7.42 10.94 -14.40
N SER A 113 7.71 9.81 -13.73
CA SER A 113 7.43 8.47 -14.25
C SER A 113 5.93 8.15 -14.42
N ILE A 114 5.05 8.89 -13.75
CA ILE A 114 3.60 8.65 -13.79
C ILE A 114 3.04 8.83 -15.20
N ALA A 115 3.44 9.88 -15.91
CA ALA A 115 2.93 10.14 -17.25
C ALA A 115 3.27 9.00 -18.24
N PRO A 116 4.54 8.55 -18.34
CA PRO A 116 4.89 7.34 -19.08
C PRO A 116 4.06 6.11 -18.66
N MET A 117 3.86 5.87 -17.36
CA MET A 117 3.06 4.72 -16.88
C MET A 117 1.59 4.77 -17.31
N ILE A 118 1.02 5.95 -17.56
CA ILE A 118 -0.35 6.12 -18.05
C ILE A 118 -0.41 5.89 -19.56
N GLN A 119 0.65 6.26 -20.29
CA GLN A 119 0.79 6.16 -21.74
C GLN A 119 1.14 4.73 -22.19
N GLU A 120 1.94 4.01 -21.41
CA GLU A 120 2.50 2.72 -21.77
C GLU A 120 1.67 1.55 -21.23
N GLY A 121 1.32 0.61 -22.12
CA GLY A 121 0.63 -0.64 -21.75
C GLY A 121 -0.90 -0.56 -21.70
N PRO A 122 -1.58 -1.57 -21.11
CA PRO A 122 -3.03 -1.54 -20.96
C PRO A 122 -3.45 -0.36 -20.07
N THR A 123 -4.51 0.36 -20.48
CA THR A 123 -5.11 1.53 -19.81
C THR A 123 -4.95 1.52 -18.29
N ARG A 124 -3.94 2.25 -17.77
CA ARG A 124 -3.67 2.41 -16.33
C ARG A 124 -4.05 3.82 -15.87
N PRO A 125 -5.20 4.01 -15.19
CA PRO A 125 -5.63 5.34 -14.74
C PRO A 125 -4.62 5.98 -13.78
N PHE A 126 -4.68 7.31 -13.63
CA PHE A 126 -3.73 8.06 -12.80
C PHE A 126 -3.54 7.48 -11.42
N TYR A 127 -4.62 7.11 -10.72
CA TYR A 127 -4.53 6.61 -9.34
C TYR A 127 -3.67 5.34 -9.22
N GLN A 128 -3.68 4.46 -10.22
CA GLN A 128 -2.87 3.24 -10.22
C GLN A 128 -1.40 3.54 -10.52
N ALA A 129 -1.13 4.44 -11.47
CA ALA A 129 0.22 4.87 -11.78
C ALA A 129 0.86 5.62 -10.60
N TYR A 130 0.08 6.50 -9.96
CA TYR A 130 0.50 7.26 -8.78
C TYR A 130 0.78 6.35 -7.58
N ASP A 131 -0.08 5.34 -7.36
CA ASP A 131 0.15 4.35 -6.31
C ASP A 131 1.42 3.52 -6.57
N ALA A 132 1.61 3.02 -7.79
CA ALA A 132 2.79 2.25 -8.17
C ALA A 132 4.09 3.05 -8.00
N ALA A 133 4.11 4.31 -8.45
CA ALA A 133 5.27 5.19 -8.27
C ALA A 133 5.55 5.48 -6.79
N ALA A 134 4.51 5.69 -5.98
CA ALA A 134 4.67 5.89 -4.54
C ALA A 134 5.19 4.65 -3.81
N VAL A 135 4.72 3.44 -4.16
CA VAL A 135 5.22 2.17 -3.64
C VAL A 135 6.70 2.01 -3.96
N SER A 136 7.10 2.32 -5.19
CA SER A 136 8.49 2.26 -5.63
C SER A 136 9.38 3.23 -4.84
N LEU A 137 8.98 4.51 -4.77
CA LEU A 137 9.71 5.54 -4.05
C LEU A 137 9.83 5.24 -2.56
N SER A 138 8.72 4.92 -1.89
CA SER A 138 8.72 4.59 -0.44
C SER A 138 9.64 3.42 -0.12
N GLY A 139 9.66 2.37 -0.95
CA GLY A 139 10.58 1.25 -0.79
C GLY A 139 12.05 1.62 -1.03
N GLU A 140 12.33 2.55 -1.95
CA GLU A 140 13.69 3.01 -2.25
C GLU A 140 14.29 3.86 -1.12
N ILE A 141 13.52 4.80 -0.56
CA ILE A 141 14.04 5.78 0.41
C ILE A 141 13.61 5.51 1.86
N GLY A 142 12.79 4.48 2.09
CA GLY A 142 12.45 3.98 3.43
C GLY A 142 11.43 4.83 4.20
N ILE A 143 10.47 5.44 3.52
CA ILE A 143 9.43 6.28 4.14
C ILE A 143 8.03 5.70 3.93
N ALA A 144 7.02 6.24 4.60
CA ALA A 144 5.63 5.83 4.35
C ALA A 144 5.16 6.22 2.93
N GLN A 145 4.30 5.41 2.32
CA GLN A 145 3.75 5.68 0.98
C GLN A 145 2.95 7.00 0.94
N THR A 146 2.25 7.34 2.01
CA THR A 146 1.57 8.65 2.16
C THR A 146 2.54 9.82 2.07
N SER A 147 3.68 9.72 2.75
CA SER A 147 4.76 10.72 2.70
C SER A 147 5.39 10.78 1.30
N ALA A 148 5.68 9.63 0.69
CA ALA A 148 6.19 9.55 -0.69
C ALA A 148 5.25 10.26 -1.69
N LYS A 149 3.94 10.04 -1.57
CA LYS A 149 2.90 10.71 -2.35
C LYS A 149 2.95 12.24 -2.18
N ALA A 150 3.02 12.72 -0.94
CA ALA A 150 3.11 14.16 -0.67
C ALA A 150 4.38 14.77 -1.28
N LEU A 151 5.53 14.14 -1.08
CA LEU A 151 6.82 14.60 -1.62
C LEU A 151 6.83 14.64 -3.15
N MET A 152 6.25 13.64 -3.81
CA MET A 152 6.14 13.62 -5.28
C MET A 152 5.33 14.81 -5.81
N LYS A 153 4.19 15.12 -5.17
CA LYS A 153 3.38 16.28 -5.53
C LYS A 153 4.16 17.58 -5.36
N ASP A 154 4.82 17.74 -4.22
CA ASP A 154 5.60 18.94 -3.90
C ASP A 154 6.78 19.14 -4.87
N ALA A 155 7.53 18.07 -5.16
CA ALA A 155 8.65 18.12 -6.09
C ALA A 155 8.20 18.49 -7.50
N PHE A 156 7.10 17.90 -7.97
CA PHE A 156 6.53 18.19 -9.28
C PHE A 156 6.03 19.63 -9.37
N GLN A 157 5.29 20.10 -8.36
CA GLN A 157 4.81 21.48 -8.28
C GLN A 157 5.97 22.49 -8.27
N ARG A 158 7.05 22.23 -7.51
CA ARG A 158 8.24 23.09 -7.48
C ARG A 158 8.95 23.15 -8.83
N LYS A 159 9.02 22.03 -9.55
CA LYS A 159 9.70 21.94 -10.85
C LYS A 159 8.91 22.58 -11.98
N TYR A 160 7.61 22.33 -12.04
CA TYR A 160 6.77 22.65 -13.19
C TYR A 160 5.73 23.75 -12.94
N GLY A 161 5.55 24.20 -11.69
CA GLY A 161 4.57 25.21 -11.34
C GLY A 161 3.12 24.74 -11.45
N ARG A 162 2.88 23.43 -11.54
CA ARG A 162 1.56 22.83 -11.75
C ARG A 162 1.36 21.58 -10.90
N ASP A 163 0.11 21.29 -10.58
CA ASP A 163 -0.26 20.14 -9.75
C ASP A 163 -0.08 18.81 -10.51
N LEU A 164 0.45 17.81 -9.81
CA LEU A 164 0.75 16.48 -10.36
C LEU A 164 -0.51 15.70 -10.73
N TYR A 165 -1.58 15.83 -9.93
CA TYR A 165 -2.84 15.16 -10.21
C TYR A 165 -3.48 15.71 -11.49
N GLU A 166 -3.54 17.04 -11.63
CA GLU A 166 -4.06 17.67 -12.84
C GLU A 166 -3.25 17.27 -14.08
N ALA A 167 -1.92 17.28 -13.99
CA ALA A 167 -1.05 16.80 -15.07
C ALA A 167 -1.31 15.35 -15.46
N GLY A 168 -1.44 14.47 -14.47
CA GLY A 168 -1.75 13.07 -14.71
C GLY A 168 -3.13 12.85 -15.32
N LYS A 169 -4.15 13.62 -14.89
CA LYS A 169 -5.50 13.55 -15.44
C LYS A 169 -5.56 14.03 -16.89
N GLU A 170 -4.81 15.05 -17.27
CA GLU A 170 -4.68 15.49 -18.66
C GLU A 170 -4.11 14.37 -19.54
N VAL A 171 -3.05 13.69 -19.08
CA VAL A 171 -2.47 12.54 -19.79
C VAL A 171 -3.48 11.40 -19.90
N GLU A 172 -4.18 11.07 -18.80
CA GLU A 172 -5.23 10.04 -18.83
C GLU A 172 -6.32 10.38 -19.85
N GLN A 173 -6.78 11.63 -19.90
CA GLN A 173 -7.79 12.08 -20.86
C GLN A 173 -7.28 11.97 -22.30
N ALA A 174 -6.03 12.39 -22.57
CA ALA A 174 -5.46 12.35 -23.90
C ALA A 174 -5.28 10.92 -24.44
N TYR A 175 -4.89 9.97 -23.59
CA TYR A 175 -4.53 8.62 -24.03
C TYR A 175 -5.65 7.59 -23.85
N HIS A 176 -6.54 7.74 -22.86
CA HIS A 176 -7.56 6.72 -22.58
C HIS A 176 -8.92 7.04 -23.19
N LYS A 177 -9.25 8.32 -23.38
CA LYS A 177 -10.52 8.72 -24.01
C LYS A 177 -10.65 8.14 -25.44
N PRO A 178 -9.63 8.21 -26.32
CA PRO A 178 -9.71 7.63 -27.65
C PRO A 178 -9.90 6.10 -27.64
N VAL A 179 -9.22 5.41 -26.71
CA VAL A 179 -9.31 3.95 -26.56
C VAL A 179 -10.68 3.52 -26.05
N ARG A 180 -11.25 4.25 -25.09
CA ARG A 180 -12.62 4.00 -24.58
C ARG A 180 -13.68 4.27 -25.64
N ASP A 181 -13.54 5.34 -26.41
CA ASP A 181 -14.48 5.69 -27.48
C ASP A 181 -14.44 4.65 -28.62
N ALA A 182 -13.24 4.18 -29.00
CA ALA A 182 -13.06 3.09 -29.96
C ALA A 182 -13.63 1.74 -29.47
N GLY A 183 -13.48 1.42 -28.18
CA GLY A 183 -14.04 0.21 -27.57
C GLY A 183 -15.57 0.26 -27.38
N ASN A 184 -16.17 1.45 -27.32
CA ASN A 184 -17.62 1.66 -27.21
C ASN A 184 -18.33 1.79 -28.56
N ALA A 185 -17.60 2.11 -29.64
CA ALA A 185 -18.14 2.15 -31.00
C ALA A 185 -18.87 0.85 -31.42
N PRO A 186 -18.34 -0.37 -31.21
CA PRO A 186 -19.06 -1.60 -31.58
C PRO A 186 -20.30 -1.86 -30.70
N ARG A 187 -20.30 -1.43 -29.42
CA ARG A 187 -21.45 -1.63 -28.51
C ARG A 187 -22.63 -0.70 -28.79
N LYS A 188 -22.38 0.49 -29.35
CA LYS A 188 -23.44 1.44 -29.71
C LYS A 188 -24.15 1.09 -31.03
N VAL A 189 -23.47 0.36 -31.94
CA VAL A 189 -24.07 -0.09 -33.21
C VAL A 189 -25.03 -1.26 -32.97
N GLU A 190 -24.76 -2.11 -31.97
CA GLU A 190 -25.64 -3.23 -31.58
C GLU A 190 -26.91 -2.81 -30.79
N GLN A 191 -26.95 -1.60 -30.24
CA GLN A 191 -28.09 -1.07 -29.47
C GLN A 191 -28.95 -0.05 -30.25
N LEU A 192 -28.87 -0.03 -31.58
CA LEU A 192 -29.86 0.68 -32.42
C LEU A 192 -31.13 -0.18 -32.54
N PRO A 193 -32.32 0.43 -32.46
CA PRO A 193 -33.48 -0.20 -31.84
C PRO A 193 -34.17 -1.23 -32.74
N SER A 194 -34.22 -2.48 -32.28
CA SER A 194 -35.24 -3.47 -32.65
C SER A 194 -36.61 -3.08 -32.07
N ARG A 195 -37.09 -1.87 -32.37
CA ARG A 195 -38.47 -1.42 -32.13
C ARG A 195 -39.05 -0.88 -33.42
N SER A 196 -39.39 -1.79 -34.33
CA SER A 196 -40.49 -1.61 -35.28
C SER A 196 -40.84 -2.93 -35.97
N ARG A 197 -42.16 -3.22 -35.97
CA ARG A 197 -42.93 -4.26 -36.69
C ARG A 197 -42.95 -5.64 -35.99
N ASN A 198 -44.08 -6.23 -35.59
CA ASN A 198 -45.51 -6.00 -35.86
C ASN A 198 -46.34 -6.27 -34.59
#